data_AF-A0A8T3UC27-F1
#
_entry.id   AF-A0A8T3UC27-F1
#
_cell.length_a   1.000
_cell.length_b   1.000
_cell.length_c   1.000
_cell.angle_alpha   90.00
_cell.angle_beta   90.00
_cell.angle_gamma   90.00
#
_symmetry.space_group_name_H-M   'P 1'
#
loop_
_entity.id
_entity.type
_entity.pdbx_description
1 polymer ?
#
loop_
_entity_poly.entity_id
_entity_poly.type
_entity_poly.pdbx_seq_one_letter_code
_entity_poly.pdbx_strand_id
1 'polypeptide(L)' 'MEFMVLKKIKENLDNYFGGNSGIELEDLEFNLRPVGKVGNSYTILAIQKGDLTILLWIKFRQDGLKINKIKTVSW' A
#
# COMPACT_ATOMS: atom_id res chain seq x y z
N MET A 1 4.86 11.10 -1.60
CA MET A 1 3.94 10.51 -2.60
C MET A 1 2.76 11.46 -2.74
N GLU A 2 2.12 11.60 -3.89
CA GLU A 2 0.99 12.53 -4.03
C GLU A 2 -0.18 12.13 -3.13
N PHE A 3 -0.86 13.12 -2.53
CA PHE A 3 -1.98 12.93 -1.61
C PHE A 3 -3.11 12.06 -2.21
N MET A 4 -3.44 12.25 -3.49
CA MET A 4 -4.45 11.45 -4.19
C MET A 4 -4.06 9.97 -4.32
N VAL A 5 -2.76 9.68 -4.38
CA VAL A 5 -2.25 8.30 -4.41
C VAL A 5 -2.37 7.66 -3.03
N LEU A 6 -2.02 8.39 -1.97
CA LEU A 6 -2.16 7.92 -0.59
C LEU A 6 -3.63 7.61 -0.24
N LYS A 7 -4.57 8.46 -0.64
CA LYS A 7 -6.02 8.20 -0.49
C LYS A 7 -6.47 6.90 -1.14
N LYS A 8 -6.08 6.67 -2.40
CA LYS A 8 -6.41 5.42 -3.11
C LYS A 8 -5.81 4.20 -2.41
N ILE A 9 -4.60 4.31 -1.89
CA ILE A 9 -3.96 3.23 -1.13
C ILE A 9 -4.73 2.95 0.15
N LYS A 10 -5.11 3.99 0.91
CA LYS A 10 -5.93 3.87 2.11
C LYS A 10 -7.26 3.18 1.84
N GLU A 11 -8.00 3.64 0.84
CA GLU A 11 -9.30 3.04 0.46
C GLU A 11 -9.17 1.54 0.12
N ASN A 12 -8.10 1.15 -0.60
CA ASN A 12 -7.87 -0.26 -0.92
C ASN A 12 -7.50 -1.09 0.31
N LEU A 13 -6.72 -0.52 1.25
CA LEU A 13 -6.40 -1.17 2.51
C LEU A 13 -7.65 -1.32 3.38
N ASP A 14 -8.44 -0.25 3.54
CA ASP A 14 -9.68 -0.28 4.31
C ASP A 14 -10.63 -1.34 3.75
N ASN A 15 -10.83 -1.38 2.42
CA ASN A 15 -11.63 -2.41 1.77
C ASN A 15 -11.07 -3.84 2.00
N TYR A 16 -9.76 -4.02 1.92
CA TYR A 16 -9.11 -5.32 2.14
C TYR A 16 -9.31 -5.84 3.58
N PHE A 17 -9.35 -4.93 4.57
CA PHE A 17 -9.56 -5.26 5.98
C PHE A 17 -11.02 -5.17 6.45
N GLY A 18 -11.99 -5.10 5.53
CA GLY A 18 -13.42 -5.14 5.89
C GLY A 18 -14.03 -3.80 6.30
N GLY A 19 -13.46 -2.68 5.85
CA GLY A 19 -14.00 -1.33 5.97
C GLY A 19 -13.15 -0.37 6.80
N ASN A 20 -12.26 -0.88 7.66
CA ASN A 20 -11.29 -0.06 8.40
C ASN A 20 -10.01 -0.87 8.64
N SER A 21 -8.92 -0.46 8.02
CA SER A 21 -7.61 -1.09 8.19
C SER A 21 -6.89 -0.68 9.49
N GLY A 22 -7.37 0.36 10.18
CA GLY A 22 -6.68 1.00 11.30
C GLY A 22 -5.39 1.74 10.87
N ILE A 23 -5.20 1.94 9.56
CA ILE A 23 -4.08 2.67 8.96
C ILE A 23 -4.59 4.05 8.55
N GLU A 24 -3.98 5.07 9.13
CA GLU A 24 -4.32 6.47 8.83
C GLU A 24 -3.56 6.98 7.59
N LEU A 25 -4.00 8.13 7.06
CA LEU A 25 -3.29 8.74 5.92
C LEU A 25 -1.87 9.15 6.29
N GLU A 26 -1.68 9.63 7.51
CA GLU A 26 -0.40 10.01 8.09
C GLU A 26 0.51 8.78 8.22
N ASP A 27 -0.03 7.63 8.63
CA ASP A 27 0.73 6.36 8.66
C ASP A 27 1.28 6.04 7.27
N LEU A 28 0.48 6.22 6.21
CA LEU A 28 0.93 5.99 4.83
C LEU A 28 1.94 7.05 4.37
N GLU A 29 1.76 8.31 4.74
CA GLU A 29 2.69 9.37 4.38
C GLU A 29 4.08 9.14 4.99
N PHE A 30 4.13 8.77 6.26
CA PHE A 30 5.39 8.65 7.00
C PHE A 30 6.01 7.26 6.94
N ASN A 31 5.23 6.17 6.84
CA ASN A 31 5.74 4.81 7.00
C ASN A 31 5.67 3.93 5.74
N LEU A 32 4.96 4.36 4.69
CA LEU A 32 4.93 3.60 3.44
C LEU A 32 6.28 3.72 2.73
N ARG A 33 6.91 2.56 2.46
CA ARG A 33 8.25 2.50 1.87
C ARG A 33 8.30 1.54 0.67
N PRO A 34 8.99 1.90 -0.42
CA PRO A 34 9.30 0.93 -1.46
C PRO A 34 10.33 -0.07 -0.93
N VAL A 35 10.04 -1.36 -1.04
CA VAL A 35 10.92 -2.45 -0.59
C VAL A 35 11.41 -3.33 -1.73
N GLY A 36 10.89 -3.15 -2.94
CA GLY A 36 11.36 -3.90 -4.09
C GLY A 36 10.60 -3.58 -5.37
N LYS A 37 10.99 -4.26 -6.45
CA LYS A 37 10.33 -4.22 -7.76
C LYS A 37 10.16 -5.64 -8.28
N VAL A 38 9.08 -5.89 -9.01
CA VAL A 38 8.87 -7.15 -9.75
C VAL A 38 8.99 -6.85 -11.25
N GLY A 39 10.16 -7.19 -11.79
CA GLY A 39 10.55 -6.78 -13.14
C GLY A 39 10.42 -5.28 -13.34
N ASN A 40 10.02 -4.86 -14.54
CA ASN A 40 9.76 -3.46 -14.87
C ASN A 40 8.29 -3.03 -14.66
N SER A 41 7.45 -3.91 -14.11
CA SER A 41 5.99 -3.73 -14.11
C SER A 41 5.39 -3.30 -12.77
N TYR A 42 6.02 -3.67 -11.66
CA TYR A 42 5.45 -3.43 -10.33
C TYR A 42 6.49 -2.92 -9.34
N THR A 43 6.08 -1.98 -8.52
CA THR A 43 6.78 -1.58 -7.29
C THR A 43 6.08 -2.24 -6.11
N ILE A 44 6.85 -2.82 -5.20
CA ILE A 44 6.34 -3.36 -3.94
C ILE A 44 6.52 -2.27 -2.88
N LEU A 45 5.42 -1.81 -2.29
CA LEU A 45 5.44 -0.97 -1.10
C LEU A 45 5.18 -1.82 0.13
N ALA A 46 5.79 -1.45 1.25
CA ALA A 46 5.54 -2.03 2.56
C ALA A 46 5.10 -0.94 3.54
N ILE A 47 4.17 -1.29 4.42
CA ILE A 47 3.86 -0.53 5.63
C ILE A 47 3.78 -1.51 6.79
N GLN A 48 4.33 -1.11 7.93
CA GLN A 48 4.28 -1.88 9.17
C GLN A 48 3.21 -1.30 10.10
N LYS A 49 2.43 -2.17 10.72
CA LYS A 49 1.45 -1.83 11.76
C LYS A 49 1.55 -2.89 12.87
N GLY A 50 2.21 -2.53 13.98
CA GLY A 50 2.56 -3.51 15.01
C GLY A 50 3.41 -4.64 14.44
N ASP A 51 2.99 -5.88 14.68
CA ASP A 51 3.67 -7.10 14.22
C ASP A 51 3.27 -7.52 12.80
N LEU A 52 2.40 -6.74 12.14
CA LEU A 52 1.97 -6.98 10.77
C LEU A 52 2.75 -6.12 9.78
N THR A 53 3.36 -6.76 8.80
CA THR A 53 3.86 -6.10 7.58
C THR A 53 2.85 -6.30 6.46
N ILE A 54 2.42 -5.21 5.84
CA ILE A 54 1.51 -5.21 4.69
C ILE A 54 2.30 -4.85 3.45
N LEU A 55 2.27 -5.74 2.46
CA LEU A 55 2.95 -5.59 1.17
C LEU A 55 1.94 -5.31 0.07
N LEU A 56 2.20 -4.27 -0.72
CA LEU A 56 1.36 -3.79 -1.81
C LEU A 56 2.11 -3.86 -3.14
N TRP A 57 1.59 -4.64 -4.09
CA TRP A 57 2.11 -4.67 -5.46
C TRP A 57 1.38 -3.63 -6.27
N ILE A 58 2.11 -2.59 -6.67
CA ILE A 58 1.56 -1.41 -7.30
C ILE A 58 2.09 -1.28 -8.71
N LYS A 59 1.17 -1.06 -9.66
CA LYS A 59 1.49 -0.62 -11.01
C LYS A 59 1.05 0.84 -11.16
N PHE A 60 2.02 1.71 -11.38
CA PHE A 60 1.76 3.09 -11.79
C PHE A 60 1.33 3.13 -13.25
N ARG A 61 0.34 3.95 -13.56
CA ARG A 61 -0.27 4.12 -14.87
C ARG A 61 -0.50 5.62 -15.13
N GLN A 62 -0.76 5.99 -16.38
CA GLN A 62 -1.08 7.36 -16.73
C GLN A 62 -2.38 7.86 -16.08
N ASP A 63 -3.35 6.96 -15.84
CA ASP A 63 -4.62 7.23 -15.15
C ASP A 63 -4.53 7.08 -13.61
N GLY A 64 -3.33 6.86 -13.09
CA GLY A 64 -3.04 6.81 -11.65
C GLY A 64 -2.36 5.52 -11.22
N LEU A 65 -3.00 4.78 -10.32
CA LEU A 65 -2.40 3.66 -9.60
C LEU A 65 -3.36 2.48 -9.56
N LYS A 66 -2.85 1.29 -9.87
CA LYS A 66 -3.54 0.03 -9.62
C LYS A 66 -2.78 -0.79 -8.59
N ILE A 67 -3.47 -1.17 -7.51
CA ILE A 67 -3.00 -2.19 -6.57
C ILE A 67 -3.41 -3.55 -7.13
N ASN A 68 -2.41 -4.37 -7.45
CA ASN A 68 -2.61 -5.68 -8.05
C ASN A 68 -2.70 -6.80 -7.01
N LYS A 69 -2.03 -6.63 -5.88
CA LYS A 69 -2.01 -7.62 -4.80
C LYS A 69 -1.72 -6.93 -3.49
N ILE A 70 -2.41 -7.38 -2.44
CA ILE A 70 -2.12 -7.06 -1.04
C ILE A 70 -1.75 -8.38 -0.37
N LYS A 71 -0.68 -8.38 0.43
CA LYS A 71 -0.29 -9.52 1.24
C LYS A 71 0.04 -9.04 2.66
N THR A 72 -0.45 -9.75 3.65
CA THR A 72 -0.07 -9.58 5.06
C THR A 72 0.98 -10.62 5.43
N VAL A 73 1.96 -10.22 6.24
CA VAL A 73 2.97 -11.09 6.85
C VAL A 73 3.02 -10.73 8.33
N SER A 74 2.82 -11.71 9.19
CA SER A 74 3.01 -11.60 10.64
C SER A 74 4.39 -12.11 11.01
N TRP A 75 5.01 -11.47 12.00
CA TRP A 75 6.28 -11.90 12.61
C TRP A 75 6.06 -12.41 14.03
#